data_AF-A0A8X6PU48-F1
#
_entry.id   AF-A0A8X6PU48-F1
#
_cell.length_a   1.000
_cell.length_b   1.000
_cell.length_c   1.000
_cell.angle_alpha   90.00
_cell.angle_beta   90.00
_cell.angle_gamma   90.00
#
_symmetry.space_group_name_H-M   'P 1'
#
loop_
_entity.id
_entity.type
_entity.pdbx_description
1 polymer ?
#
loop_
_entity_poly.entity_id
_entity_poly.type
_entity_poly.pdbx_seq_one_letter_code
_entity_poly.pdbx_strand_id
1 'polypeptide(L)' 'MEVYFQGRSGKGTIYVWASGNGGSKGDNCNCDGYTNSIYTLSVGSASQHGDFPWYGERCASTMTTAYSSGAYSDQKIE' A
#
# COMPACT_ATOMS: atom_id res chain seq x y z
N MET A 1 7.23 -17.86 10.48
CA MET A 1 8.21 -17.15 11.34
C MET A 1 9.60 -17.17 10.70
N GLU A 2 10.09 -18.31 10.21
CA GLU A 2 11.45 -18.43 9.64
C GLU A 2 11.77 -17.48 8.47
N VAL A 3 10.81 -17.28 7.55
CA VAL A 3 11.05 -16.49 6.33
C VAL A 3 11.36 -15.00 6.61
N TYR A 4 10.84 -14.44 7.72
CA TYR A 4 11.07 -13.04 8.09
C TYR A 4 12.52 -12.77 8.47
N PHE A 5 13.16 -13.71 9.18
CA PHE A 5 14.49 -13.50 9.77
C PHE A 5 15.62 -14.17 9.00
N GLN A 6 15.34 -15.17 8.17
CA GLN A 6 16.36 -15.93 7.45
C GLN A 6 16.68 -15.37 6.06
N GLY A 7 15.79 -14.57 5.48
CA GLY A 7 15.99 -13.94 4.18
C GLY A 7 17.20 -13.02 4.13
N ARG A 8 17.75 -12.81 2.93
CA ARG A 8 18.88 -11.90 2.69
C ARG A 8 20.09 -12.18 3.60
N SER A 9 20.44 -13.47 3.74
CA SER A 9 21.54 -13.93 4.60
C SER A 9 21.36 -13.49 6.06
N GLY A 10 20.15 -13.63 6.59
CA GLY A 10 19.83 -13.26 7.98
C GLY A 10 19.50 -11.77 8.19
N LYS A 11 19.48 -10.93 7.14
CA LYS A 11 19.08 -9.51 7.23
C LYS A 11 17.57 -9.30 7.22
N GLY A 12 16.83 -10.38 6.96
CA GLY A 12 15.39 -10.40 6.85
C GLY A 12 14.88 -10.08 5.45
N THR A 13 13.73 -10.68 5.12
CA THR A 13 13.04 -10.48 3.84
C THR A 13 12.30 -9.14 3.85
N ILE A 14 12.36 -8.40 2.75
CA ILE A 14 11.59 -7.16 2.57
C ILE A 14 10.29 -7.51 1.87
N TYR A 15 9.17 -7.39 2.59
CA TYR A 15 7.83 -7.54 2.01
C TYR A 15 7.27 -6.17 1.70
N VAL A 16 6.87 -5.93 0.46
CA VAL A 16 6.21 -4.69 0.04
C VAL A 16 4.77 -5.05 -0.33
N TRP A 17 3.81 -4.27 0.15
CA TRP A 17 2.39 -4.55 -0.03
C TRP A 17 1.63 -3.29 -0.47
N ALA A 18 0.65 -3.43 -1.35
CA ALA A 18 -0.24 -2.33 -1.69
C ALA A 18 -1.20 -2.06 -0.54
N SER A 19 -1.45 -0.79 -0.22
CA SER A 19 -2.35 -0.43 0.89
C SER A 19 -3.79 -0.85 0.63
N GLY A 20 -4.24 -0.89 -0.62
CA GLY A 20 -5.57 -1.36 -1.01
C GLY A 20 -6.29 -0.46 -2.01
N ASN A 21 -7.37 -0.99 -2.57
CA ASN A 21 -8.13 -0.40 -3.68
C ASN A 21 -9.64 -0.21 -3.36
N GLY A 22 -10.05 -0.39 -2.11
CA GLY A 22 -11.43 -0.31 -1.62
C GLY A 22 -11.91 1.10 -1.26
N GLY A 23 -11.14 2.16 -1.53
CA GLY A 23 -11.41 3.53 -1.08
C GLY A 23 -12.80 4.07 -1.42
N SER A 24 -13.30 3.81 -2.62
CA SER A 24 -14.64 4.23 -3.06
C SER A 24 -15.79 3.51 -2.34
N LYS A 25 -15.49 2.41 -1.64
CA LYS A 25 -16.41 1.66 -0.79
C LYS A 25 -16.28 2.04 0.69
N GLY A 26 -15.41 2.99 1.02
CA GLY A 26 -15.12 3.39 2.40
C GLY A 26 -14.25 2.39 3.16
N ASP A 27 -13.46 1.58 2.45
CA ASP A 27 -12.61 0.57 3.07
C ASP A 27 -11.43 1.19 3.83
N ASN A 28 -10.94 0.45 4.82
CA ASN A 28 -9.83 0.85 5.68
C ASN A 28 -8.81 -0.27 5.74
N CYS A 29 -7.62 0.02 5.23
CA CYS A 29 -6.55 -0.96 5.17
C CYS A 29 -6.05 -1.48 6.53
N ASN A 30 -6.38 -0.86 7.67
CA ASN A 30 -6.13 -1.50 8.97
C ASN A 30 -6.94 -2.81 9.18
N CYS A 31 -8.01 -3.03 8.41
CA CYS A 31 -8.80 -4.24 8.39
C CYS A 31 -8.18 -5.36 7.52
N ASP A 32 -7.14 -5.07 6.74
CA ASP A 32 -6.35 -6.06 6.01
C ASP A 32 -5.08 -6.42 6.82
N GLY A 33 -5.02 -7.67 7.27
CA GLY A 33 -3.93 -8.19 8.10
C GLY A 33 -2.57 -8.25 7.41
N TYR A 34 -2.51 -8.20 6.07
CA TYR A 34 -1.26 -8.12 5.34
C TYR A 34 -0.67 -6.72 5.42
N THR A 35 -1.42 -5.69 5.04
CA THR A 35 -0.97 -4.29 5.09
C THR A 35 -0.82 -3.76 6.52
N ASN A 36 -1.59 -4.25 7.49
CA ASN A 36 -1.49 -3.86 8.90
C ASN A 36 -0.42 -4.66 9.69
N SER A 37 0.33 -5.54 9.02
CA SER A 37 1.41 -6.31 9.65
C SER A 37 2.69 -5.48 9.76
N ILE A 38 3.31 -5.49 10.94
CA ILE A 38 4.62 -4.85 11.18
C ILE A 38 5.76 -5.41 10.31
N TYR A 39 5.56 -6.56 9.68
CA TYR A 39 6.55 -7.19 8.81
C TYR A 39 6.46 -6.75 7.34
N THR A 40 5.48 -5.89 7.01
CA THR A 40 5.24 -5.44 5.64
C THR A 40 5.48 -3.95 5.49
N LEU A 41 6.04 -3.59 4.34
CA LEU A 41 6.14 -2.23 3.88
C LEU A 41 4.89 -1.86 3.07
N SER A 42 3.88 -1.31 3.73
CA SER A 42 2.64 -0.87 3.07
C SER A 42 2.83 0.42 2.27
N VAL A 43 2.43 0.39 1.00
CA VAL A 43 2.61 1.47 0.02
C VAL A 43 1.26 1.89 -0.55
N GLY A 44 0.91 3.16 -0.35
CA GLY A 44 -0.25 3.80 -0.96
C GLY A 44 0.03 4.37 -2.36
N SER A 45 -0.99 4.92 -2.98
CA SER A 45 -0.92 5.49 -4.34
C SER A 45 -1.14 7.01 -4.32
N ALA A 46 -0.47 7.71 -5.23
CA ALA A 46 -0.74 9.10 -5.60
C ALA A 46 -0.93 9.20 -7.12
N SER A 47 -1.81 10.09 -7.57
CA SER A 47 -1.98 10.38 -8.99
C SER A 47 -0.76 11.09 -9.58
N GLN A 48 -0.70 11.20 -10.92
CA GLN A 48 0.30 12.01 -11.61
C GLN A 48 0.35 13.48 -11.15
N HIS A 49 -0.76 14.00 -10.58
CA HIS A 49 -0.85 15.35 -10.04
C HIS A 49 -0.50 15.42 -8.54
N GLY A 50 -0.15 14.29 -7.93
CA GLY A 50 0.12 14.18 -6.50
C GLY A 50 -1.14 14.05 -5.65
N ASP A 51 -2.31 13.85 -6.27
CA ASP A 51 -3.58 13.75 -5.57
C ASP A 51 -3.83 12.33 -5.05
N PHE A 52 -4.62 12.24 -3.99
CA PHE A 52 -5.05 10.94 -3.47
C PHE A 52 -6.07 10.29 -4.44
N PRO A 53 -5.83 9.05 -4.92
CA PRO A 53 -6.67 8.41 -5.92
C PRO A 53 -8.00 7.92 -5.32
N TRP A 54 -9.02 7.80 -6.17
CA TRP A 54 -10.39 7.43 -5.77
C TRP A 54 -10.50 6.01 -5.20
N TYR A 55 -9.59 5.11 -5.57
CA TYR A 55 -9.54 3.74 -5.08
C TYR A 55 -8.70 3.58 -3.81
N GLY A 56 -7.85 4.55 -3.47
CA GLY A 56 -6.91 4.42 -2.36
C GLY A 56 -7.61 4.27 -1.01
N GLU A 57 -7.12 3.36 -0.18
CA GLU A 57 -7.58 3.20 1.20
C GLU A 57 -6.71 4.04 2.15
N ARG A 58 -7.35 4.73 3.11
CA ARG A 58 -6.65 5.54 4.13
C ARG A 58 -6.53 4.75 5.42
N CYS A 59 -5.32 4.52 5.90
CA CYS A 59 -5.10 3.88 7.19
C CYS A 59 -3.76 4.26 7.83
N ALA A 60 -3.65 4.02 9.14
CA ALA A 60 -2.45 4.35 9.91
C ALA A 60 -1.26 3.43 9.61
N SER A 61 -1.49 2.26 9.01
CA SER A 61 -0.45 1.29 8.66
C SER A 61 0.25 1.58 7.33
N THR A 62 -0.27 2.48 6.49
CA THR A 62 0.41 2.91 5.26
C THR A 62 1.65 3.73 5.61
N MET A 63 2.83 3.35 5.09
CA MET A 63 4.09 4.00 5.44
C MET A 63 4.62 4.97 4.38
N THR A 64 4.32 4.73 3.11
CA THR A 64 4.79 5.59 2.03
C THR A 64 3.82 5.57 0.86
N THR A 65 4.10 6.38 -0.16
CA THR A 65 3.26 6.53 -1.34
C THR A 65 4.14 6.51 -2.60
N ALA A 66 3.66 5.82 -3.63
CA ALA A 66 4.25 5.84 -4.96
C ALA A 66 3.22 6.32 -5.98
N TYR A 67 3.70 6.83 -7.12
CA TYR A 67 2.82 7.23 -8.21
C TYR A 67 2.12 6.02 -8.83
N SER A 68 0.83 6.17 -9.13
CA SER A 68 -0.01 5.19 -9.82
C SER A 68 -1.11 5.91 -10.61
N SER A 69 -2.12 5.18 -11.08
CA SER A 69 -3.28 5.73 -11.77
C SER A 69 -4.04 6.75 -10.91
N GLY A 70 -4.70 7.70 -11.56
CA GLY A 70 -5.05 8.93 -10.86
C GLY A 70 -6.42 9.00 -10.17
N ALA A 71 -6.73 10.22 -9.72
CA ALA A 71 -7.99 10.58 -9.07
C ALA A 71 -9.16 10.55 -10.06
N TYR A 72 -10.38 10.85 -9.62
CA TYR A 72 -11.62 10.71 -10.41
C TYR A 72 -11.57 11.32 -11.83
N SER A 73 -10.74 12.35 -12.06
CA SER A 73 -10.57 13.06 -13.33
C SER A 73 -9.35 12.65 -14.16
N ASP A 74 -8.49 11.79 -13.62
CA ASP A 74 -7.17 11.54 -14.19
C ASP A 74 -7.17 10.30 -15.08
N GLN A 75 -6.22 10.25 -16.03
CA GLN A 75 -6.06 9.07 -16.86
C GLN A 75 -5.67 7.85 -16.01
N LYS A 76 -6.24 6.69 -16.36
CA LYS A 76 -5.74 5.41 -15.88
C LYS A 76 -4.33 5.23 -16.45
N ILE A 77 -3.35 5.11 -15.56
CA ILE A 77 -2.01 4.63 -15.91
C ILE A 77 -2.08 3.12 -15.75
N GLU A 78 -2.04 2.38 -16.87
CA GLU A 78 -1.85 0.92 -16.89
C GLU A 78 -0.38 0.56 -17.09
#